data_AF-A0A287DDT7-F1
#
_entry.id   AF-A0A287DDT7-F1
#
_cell.length_a   1.000
_cell.length_b   1.000
_cell.length_c   1.000
_cell.angle_alpha   90.00
_cell.angle_beta   90.00
_cell.angle_gamma   90.00
#
_symmetry.space_group_name_H-M   'P 1'
#
loop_
_entity.id
_entity.type
_entity.pdbx_description
1 polymer ?
#
loop_
_entity_poly.entity_id
_entity_poly.type
_entity_poly.pdbx_seq_one_letter_code
_entity_poly.pdbx_strand_id
1 'polypeptide(L)'
;MENEFTYEDYQKTAEWLLSRTKHRPQVAVICGSGLGGLTNKLTEAQFFDYSEIPNFPQSTVPGHAGRLVFGFLNDKACVMMQGRFHTYEGYPLWKVTFPVRVFRLLGVDTLVVTNAAGGLNPSFEVGDIMLIRDHINLPGLGGQNPLKGPNDERYVSGS
;
A
#
# COMPACT_ATOMS: atom_id res chain seq x y z
N MET A 1 -19.85 -15.36 -1.85
CA MET A 1 -19.13 -14.52 -0.88
C MET A 1 -17.66 -14.64 -1.24
N GLU A 2 -16.96 -13.54 -1.51
CA GLU A 2 -15.49 -13.60 -1.63
C GLU A 2 -14.95 -14.04 -0.26
N ASN A 3 -14.10 -15.06 -0.25
CA ASN A 3 -13.40 -15.48 0.95
C ASN A 3 -12.25 -14.49 1.23
N GLU A 4 -11.94 -14.26 2.50
CA GLU A 4 -10.74 -13.52 2.89
C GLU A 4 -9.47 -14.24 2.39
N PHE A 5 -8.40 -13.49 2.16
CA PHE A 5 -7.12 -14.04 1.72
C PHE A 5 -6.45 -14.87 2.83
N THR A 6 -5.93 -16.04 2.47
CA THR A 6 -5.09 -16.84 3.37
C THR A 6 -3.65 -16.34 3.36
N TYR A 7 -2.82 -16.79 4.29
CA TYR A 7 -1.37 -16.50 4.28
C TYR A 7 -0.72 -16.87 2.94
N GLU A 8 -1.12 -18.01 2.38
CA GLU A 8 -0.61 -18.57 1.13
C GLU A 8 -0.95 -17.66 -0.07
N ASP A 9 -2.06 -16.91 -0.03
CA ASP A 9 -2.38 -15.91 -1.05
C ASP A 9 -1.39 -14.74 -1.05
N TYR A 10 -0.99 -14.26 0.14
CA TYR A 10 0.04 -13.22 0.27
C TYR A 10 1.41 -13.75 -0.14
N GLN A 11 1.77 -14.96 0.31
CA GLN A 11 3.04 -15.59 -0.02
C GLN A 11 3.18 -15.81 -1.53
N LYS A 12 2.16 -16.38 -2.18
CA LYS A 12 2.13 -16.58 -3.63
C LYS A 12 2.35 -15.28 -4.39
N THR A 13 1.75 -14.18 -3.92
CA THR A 13 1.91 -12.86 -4.54
C THR A 13 3.33 -12.32 -4.36
N ALA A 14 3.88 -12.44 -3.15
CA ALA A 14 5.25 -12.03 -2.87
C ALA A 14 6.27 -12.83 -3.69
N GLU A 15 6.12 -14.15 -3.79
CA GLU A 15 6.97 -15.03 -4.61
C GLU A 15 6.86 -14.70 -6.11
N TRP A 16 5.63 -14.41 -6.59
CA TRP A 16 5.40 -13.99 -7.96
C TRP A 16 6.17 -12.70 -8.30
N LEU A 17 6.21 -11.74 -7.38
CA LEU A 17 6.98 -10.50 -7.52
C LEU A 17 8.49 -10.77 -7.43
N LEU A 18 8.95 -11.47 -6.38
CA LEU A 18 10.37 -11.76 -6.14
C LEU A 18 11.04 -12.57 -7.26
N SER A 19 10.27 -13.41 -7.96
CA SER A 19 10.74 -14.16 -9.13
C SER A 19 10.85 -13.31 -10.41
N ARG A 20 10.21 -12.14 -10.46
CA ARG A 20 10.18 -11.25 -11.63
C ARG A 20 10.96 -9.96 -11.46
N THR A 21 11.43 -9.65 -10.25
CA THR A 21 12.31 -8.51 -10.00
C THR A 21 13.54 -8.89 -9.20
N LYS A 22 14.66 -8.22 -9.51
CA LYS A 22 15.89 -8.31 -8.73
C LYS A 22 15.90 -7.34 -7.54
N HIS A 23 14.99 -6.36 -7.49
CA HIS A 23 14.91 -5.41 -6.39
C HIS A 23 14.51 -6.11 -5.08
N ARG A 24 15.09 -5.65 -3.97
CA ARG A 24 14.78 -6.09 -2.60
C ARG A 24 14.51 -4.85 -1.76
N PRO A 25 13.26 -4.33 -1.77
CA PRO A 25 12.95 -3.05 -1.16
C PRO A 25 12.98 -3.14 0.37
N GLN A 26 13.51 -2.10 1.01
CA GLN A 26 13.42 -1.91 2.46
C GLN A 26 12.23 -1.00 2.82
N VAL A 27 11.87 -0.10 1.91
CA VAL A 27 10.79 0.88 2.10
C VAL A 27 9.67 0.65 1.10
N ALA A 28 8.43 0.61 1.58
CA ALA A 28 7.24 0.72 0.75
C ALA A 28 6.66 2.14 0.84
N VAL A 29 6.23 2.70 -0.29
CA VAL A 29 5.56 4.01 -0.33
C VAL A 29 4.19 3.87 -1.00
N ILE A 30 3.14 4.28 -0.32
CA ILE A 30 1.79 4.33 -0.90
C ILE A 30 1.52 5.76 -1.36
N CYS A 31 1.48 5.97 -2.68
CA CYS A 31 1.23 7.27 -3.28
C CYS A 31 -0.27 7.57 -3.31
N GLY A 32 -0.70 8.60 -2.60
CA GLY A 32 -2.05 9.12 -2.63
C GLY A 32 -2.35 9.94 -3.90
N SER A 33 -3.57 10.48 -3.96
CA SER A 33 -4.03 11.33 -5.06
C SER A 33 -3.10 12.52 -5.27
N GLY A 34 -2.71 12.77 -6.53
CA GLY A 34 -1.77 13.84 -6.91
C GLY A 34 -0.28 13.54 -6.64
N LEU A 35 0.04 12.44 -5.95
CA LEU A 35 1.43 12.08 -5.60
C LEU A 35 2.00 10.93 -6.44
N GLY A 36 1.26 10.47 -7.46
CA GLY A 36 1.71 9.44 -8.38
C GLY A 36 2.98 9.81 -9.16
N GLY A 37 3.30 11.10 -9.30
CA GLY A 37 4.54 11.56 -9.92
C GLY A 37 5.81 11.25 -9.12
N LEU A 38 5.70 10.84 -7.85
CA LEU A 38 6.85 10.49 -7.02
C LEU A 38 7.63 9.29 -7.61
N THR A 39 6.94 8.36 -8.27
CA THR A 39 7.56 7.18 -8.90
C THR A 39 8.49 7.56 -10.06
N ASN A 40 8.30 8.74 -10.67
CA ASN A 40 9.15 9.20 -11.77
C ASN A 40 10.59 9.56 -11.32
N LYS A 41 10.81 9.65 -10.01
CA LYS A 41 12.14 9.88 -9.42
C LYS A 41 12.90 8.59 -9.13
N LEU A 42 12.28 7.43 -9.32
CA LEU A 42 12.95 6.15 -9.13
C LEU A 42 13.99 5.93 -10.23
N THR A 43 15.21 5.55 -9.85
CA THR A 43 16.21 5.01 -10.76
C THR A 43 16.06 3.49 -10.86
N GLU A 44 16.49 2.91 -11.98
CA GLU A 44 16.33 1.49 -12.29
C GLU A 44 14.88 1.00 -12.12
N ALA A 45 13.91 1.84 -12.53
CA ALA A 45 12.52 1.57 -12.27
C ALA A 45 12.02 0.34 -13.03
N GLN A 46 11.37 -0.57 -12.31
CA GLN A 46 10.63 -1.70 -12.87
C GLN A 46 9.18 -1.65 -12.37
N PHE A 47 8.20 -1.68 -13.26
CA PHE A 47 6.79 -1.65 -12.89
C PHE A 47 6.07 -2.96 -13.21
N PHE A 48 4.99 -3.20 -12.46
CA PHE A 48 4.01 -4.25 -12.70
C PHE A 48 2.62 -3.63 -12.63
N ASP A 49 1.77 -3.87 -13.64
CA ASP A 49 0.37 -3.44 -13.58
C ASP A 49 -0.38 -4.32 -12.57
N TYR A 50 -1.28 -3.73 -11.76
CA TYR A 50 -2.02 -4.46 -10.73
C TYR A 50 -2.84 -5.63 -11.29
N SER A 51 -3.27 -5.54 -12.55
CA SER A 51 -3.95 -6.62 -13.30
C SER A 51 -3.10 -7.87 -13.54
N GLU A 52 -1.78 -7.76 -13.50
CA GLU A 52 -0.87 -8.88 -13.73
C GLU A 52 -0.46 -9.56 -12.42
N ILE A 53 -0.56 -8.83 -11.31
CA ILE A 53 -0.15 -9.31 -9.99
C ILE A 53 -1.27 -10.20 -9.42
N PRO A 54 -0.98 -11.46 -9.05
CA PRO A 54 -1.98 -12.32 -8.43
C PRO A 54 -2.62 -11.65 -7.20
N ASN A 55 -3.92 -11.84 -7.02
CA ASN A 55 -4.69 -11.38 -5.85
C ASN A 55 -4.77 -9.85 -5.67
N PHE A 56 -4.07 -9.05 -6.47
CA PHE A 56 -4.06 -7.60 -6.34
C PHE A 56 -5.42 -6.99 -6.74
N PRO A 57 -5.95 -6.05 -5.94
CA PRO A 57 -7.13 -5.29 -6.33
C PRO A 57 -6.85 -4.40 -7.55
N GLN A 58 -7.91 -4.02 -8.27
CA GLN A 58 -7.81 -3.04 -9.35
C GLN A 58 -8.06 -1.65 -8.79
N SER A 59 -7.39 -0.62 -9.34
CA SER A 59 -7.71 0.76 -8.98
C SER A 59 -8.70 1.33 -9.99
N THR A 60 -9.81 1.87 -9.50
CA THR A 60 -10.88 2.42 -10.36
C THR A 60 -10.96 3.95 -10.34
N VAL A 61 -10.18 4.58 -9.47
CA VAL A 61 -10.21 6.03 -9.23
C VAL A 61 -9.38 6.77 -10.28
N PRO A 62 -9.90 7.87 -10.88
CA PRO A 62 -9.13 8.70 -11.80
C PRO A 62 -7.81 9.18 -11.20
N GLY A 63 -6.73 9.11 -11.99
CA GLY A 63 -5.38 9.50 -11.56
C GLY A 63 -4.60 8.42 -10.80
N HIS A 64 -5.19 7.25 -10.57
CA HIS A 64 -4.48 6.08 -10.06
C HIS A 64 -4.04 5.21 -11.24
N ALA A 65 -2.73 5.20 -11.53
CA ALA A 65 -2.19 4.47 -12.67
C ALA A 65 -2.34 2.94 -12.56
N GLY A 66 -2.49 2.43 -11.33
CA GLY A 66 -2.69 1.01 -11.09
C GLY A 66 -1.41 0.19 -11.23
N ARG A 67 -0.27 0.74 -10.76
CA ARG A 67 1.06 0.13 -10.93
C ARG A 67 1.81 -0.02 -9.63
N LEU A 68 2.53 -1.12 -9.49
CA LEU A 68 3.52 -1.33 -8.45
C LEU A 68 4.91 -1.10 -9.04
N VAL A 69 5.63 -0.10 -8.54
CA VAL A 69 6.91 0.34 -9.12
C VAL A 69 8.06 0.10 -8.15
N PHE A 70 8.99 -0.76 -8.52
CA PHE A 70 10.24 -1.02 -7.82
C PHE A 70 11.33 -0.11 -8.38
N GLY A 71 12.32 0.23 -7.56
CA GLY A 71 13.51 0.97 -8.00
C GLY A 71 14.29 1.53 -6.81
N PHE A 72 15.14 2.51 -7.07
CA PHE A 72 15.87 3.22 -6.02
C PHE A 72 15.45 4.69 -5.93
N LEU A 73 15.21 5.18 -4.71
CA LEU A 73 15.03 6.59 -4.42
C LEU A 73 16.17 7.04 -3.51
N ASN A 74 17.06 7.91 -4.00
CA ASN A 74 18.26 8.35 -3.25
C ASN A 74 19.03 7.15 -2.66
N ASP A 75 19.37 6.17 -3.51
CA ASP A 75 20.07 4.92 -3.17
C ASP A 75 19.35 3.97 -2.21
N LYS A 76 18.10 4.26 -1.84
CA LYS A 76 17.26 3.35 -1.05
C LYS A 76 16.36 2.52 -1.96
N ALA A 77 16.43 1.20 -1.81
CA ALA A 77 15.57 0.29 -2.54
C ALA A 77 14.12 0.43 -2.04
N CYS A 78 13.23 0.81 -2.95
CA CYS A 78 11.84 1.14 -2.67
C CYS A 78 10.89 0.30 -3.53
N VAL A 79 9.70 0.06 -2.99
CA VAL A 79 8.52 -0.33 -3.77
C VAL A 79 7.43 0.71 -3.57
N MET A 80 6.85 1.21 -4.66
CA MET A 80 5.87 2.29 -4.63
C MET A 80 4.56 1.87 -5.27
N MET A 81 3.45 2.09 -4.57
CA MET A 81 2.11 1.95 -5.14
C MET A 81 1.74 3.24 -5.88
N GLN A 82 1.72 3.19 -7.21
CA GLN A 82 1.25 4.29 -8.05
C GLN A 82 -0.27 4.23 -8.19
N GLY A 83 -0.93 4.70 -7.13
CA GLY A 83 -2.36 4.54 -6.93
C GLY A 83 -2.66 3.49 -5.85
N ARG A 84 -3.66 3.75 -5.04
CA ARG A 84 -4.13 2.89 -3.94
C ARG A 84 -5.61 2.52 -4.13
N PHE A 85 -6.10 1.69 -3.23
CA PHE A 85 -7.49 1.24 -3.19
C PHE A 85 -8.21 1.95 -2.05
N HIS A 86 -9.51 2.17 -2.21
CA HIS A 86 -10.33 2.78 -1.17
C HIS A 86 -11.59 1.95 -0.91
N THR A 87 -12.08 2.02 0.32
CA THR A 87 -13.32 1.34 0.72
C THR A 87 -14.55 1.87 0.01
N TYR A 88 -14.55 3.16 -0.39
CA TYR A 88 -15.65 3.75 -1.17
C TYR A 88 -15.76 3.17 -2.59
N GLU A 89 -14.73 2.48 -3.08
CA GLU A 89 -14.78 1.72 -4.36
C GLU A 89 -15.55 0.39 -4.20
N GLY A 90 -16.02 0.08 -2.99
CA GLY A 90 -16.71 -1.17 -2.65
C GLY A 90 -15.78 -2.27 -2.14
N TYR A 91 -14.48 -2.00 -2.01
CA TYR A 91 -13.53 -2.99 -1.48
C TYR A 91 -13.63 -3.14 0.04
N PRO A 92 -13.65 -4.38 0.55
CA PRO A 92 -13.49 -4.62 1.98
C PRO A 92 -12.07 -4.24 2.42
N LEU A 93 -11.92 -3.89 3.71
CA LEU A 93 -10.65 -3.38 4.23
C LEU A 93 -9.48 -4.36 4.07
N TRP A 94 -9.71 -5.67 4.21
CA TRP A 94 -8.67 -6.69 3.98
C TRP A 94 -8.13 -6.69 2.54
N LYS A 95 -8.95 -6.29 1.57
CA LYS A 95 -8.57 -6.15 0.16
C LYS A 95 -7.81 -4.85 -0.07
N VAL A 96 -8.27 -3.76 0.54
CA VAL A 96 -7.59 -2.45 0.51
C VAL A 96 -6.18 -2.54 1.11
N THR A 97 -6.02 -3.25 2.23
CA THR A 97 -4.73 -3.39 2.94
C THR A 97 -3.90 -4.58 2.47
N PHE A 98 -4.36 -5.36 1.49
CA PHE A 98 -3.66 -6.55 1.00
C PHE A 98 -2.18 -6.31 0.67
N PRO A 99 -1.79 -5.23 -0.05
CA PRO A 99 -0.40 -4.98 -0.40
C PRO A 99 0.54 -4.85 0.80
N VAL A 100 0.04 -4.39 1.96
CA VAL A 100 0.88 -4.17 3.15
C VAL A 100 1.46 -5.48 3.67
N ARG A 101 0.66 -6.55 3.70
CA ARG A 101 1.12 -7.89 4.07
C ARG A 101 2.08 -8.46 3.02
N VAL A 102 1.84 -8.20 1.73
CA VAL A 102 2.78 -8.57 0.66
C VAL A 102 4.12 -7.86 0.86
N PHE A 103 4.14 -6.56 1.16
CA PHE A 103 5.38 -5.81 1.41
C PHE A 103 6.20 -6.40 2.55
N ARG A 104 5.53 -6.80 3.64
CA ARG A 104 6.20 -7.49 4.76
C ARG A 104 6.92 -8.76 4.28
N LEU A 105 6.29 -9.56 3.42
CA LEU A 105 6.87 -10.78 2.85
C LEU A 105 7.96 -10.50 1.79
N LEU A 106 7.97 -9.32 1.18
CA LEU A 106 9.06 -8.85 0.31
C LEU A 106 10.31 -8.40 1.10
N GLY A 107 10.22 -8.32 2.43
CA GLY A 107 11.30 -7.87 3.32
C GLY A 107 11.25 -6.38 3.68
N VAL A 108 10.17 -5.67 3.36
CA VAL A 108 9.98 -4.27 3.74
C VAL A 108 9.86 -4.16 5.28
N ASP A 109 10.56 -3.20 5.85
CA ASP A 109 10.53 -2.86 7.28
C ASP A 109 9.90 -1.48 7.57
N THR A 110 9.79 -0.64 6.54
CA THR A 110 9.31 0.74 6.66
C THR A 110 8.19 0.99 5.65
N LEU A 111 7.04 1.46 6.13
CA LEU A 111 5.91 1.88 5.29
C LEU A 111 5.71 3.40 5.39
N VAL A 112 5.79 4.08 4.26
CA VAL A 112 5.43 5.50 4.13
C VAL A 112 4.07 5.58 3.44
N VAL A 113 3.11 6.23 4.10
CA VAL A 113 1.77 6.46 3.54
C VAL A 113 1.58 7.93 3.23
N THR A 114 1.06 8.22 2.04
CA THR A 114 0.75 9.58 1.60
C THR A 114 -0.70 9.69 1.19
N ASN A 115 -1.30 10.87 1.38
CA ASN A 115 -2.68 11.13 0.99
C ASN A 115 -2.89 12.63 0.77
N ALA A 116 -3.96 12.98 0.06
CA ALA A 116 -4.52 14.31 0.05
C ALA A 116 -5.63 14.38 1.12
N ALA A 117 -5.70 15.48 1.86
CA ALA A 117 -6.69 15.71 2.91
C ALA A 117 -7.13 17.18 2.91
N GLY A 118 -8.35 17.43 3.38
CA GLY A 118 -8.81 18.78 3.70
C GLY A 118 -8.28 19.22 5.07
N GLY A 119 -7.68 20.40 5.13
CA GLY A 119 -7.21 20.99 6.39
C GLY A 119 -8.37 21.47 7.25
N LEU A 120 -8.53 20.90 8.44
CA LEU A 120 -9.51 21.37 9.43
C LEU A 120 -8.91 22.37 10.43
N ASN A 121 -7.58 22.35 10.60
CA ASN A 121 -6.88 23.33 11.39
C ASN A 121 -6.83 24.66 10.60
N PRO A 122 -7.38 25.77 11.13
CA PRO A 122 -7.40 27.05 10.42
C PRO A 122 -6.02 27.63 10.10
N SER A 123 -4.96 27.11 10.71
CA SER A 123 -3.58 27.51 10.40
C SER A 123 -2.97 26.80 9.19
N PHE A 124 -3.67 25.85 8.57
CA PHE A 124 -3.17 25.12 7.41
C PHE A 124 -3.58 25.82 6.12
N GLU A 125 -2.64 25.90 5.20
CA GLU A 125 -2.83 26.47 3.87
C GLU A 125 -2.79 25.37 2.79
N VAL A 126 -3.36 25.68 1.62
CA VAL A 126 -3.29 24.78 0.47
C VAL A 126 -1.84 24.59 0.04
N GLY A 127 -1.39 23.33 -0.01
CA GLY A 127 -0.03 22.97 -0.38
C GLY A 127 0.86 22.59 0.80
N ASP A 128 0.39 22.82 2.04
CA ASP A 128 1.12 22.40 3.23
C ASP A 128 1.29 20.88 3.32
N ILE A 129 2.45 20.46 3.84
CA ILE A 129 2.71 19.07 4.20
C ILE A 129 2.49 18.93 5.71
N MET A 130 1.50 18.12 6.08
CA MET A 130 1.22 17.78 7.47
C MET A 130 1.73 16.37 7.79
N LEU A 131 2.58 16.27 8.82
CA LEU A 131 2.98 14.98 9.37
C LEU A 131 1.83 14.38 10.20
N ILE A 132 1.41 13.16 9.85
CA ILE A 132 0.43 12.40 10.63
C ILE A 132 1.12 11.89 11.88
N ARG A 133 0.89 12.57 13.00
CA ARG A 133 1.35 12.10 14.31
C ARG A 133 0.44 11.00 14.87
N ASP A 134 -0.85 11.09 14.60
CA ASP A 134 -1.87 10.14 15.08
C ASP A 134 -3.13 10.20 14.19
N HIS A 135 -4.08 9.27 14.40
CA HIS A 135 -5.34 9.22 13.65
C HIS A 135 -6.54 8.80 14.53
N ILE A 136 -7.74 9.23 14.14
CA ILE A 136 -9.00 8.73 14.71
C ILE A 136 -9.66 7.82 13.68
N ASN A 137 -9.75 6.52 13.98
CA ASN A 137 -10.36 5.53 13.09
C ASN A 137 -11.88 5.41 13.33
N LEU A 138 -12.66 6.37 12.82
CA LEU A 138 -14.12 6.35 12.95
C LEU A 138 -14.77 5.07 12.37
N PRO A 139 -14.40 4.56 11.17
CA PRO A 139 -14.91 3.27 10.68
C PRO A 139 -14.59 2.10 11.61
N GLY A 140 -13.38 2.10 12.19
CA GLY A 140 -12.93 1.08 13.15
C GLY A 140 -13.81 1.03 14.40
N LEU A 141 -14.27 2.18 14.91
CA LEU A 141 -15.22 2.23 16.03
C LEU A 141 -16.57 1.59 15.68
N GLY A 142 -16.97 1.62 14.40
CA GLY A 142 -18.13 0.92 13.86
C GLY A 142 -17.87 -0.54 13.46
N GLY A 143 -16.70 -1.11 13.80
CA GLY A 143 -16.34 -2.49 13.50
C GLY A 143 -15.78 -2.74 12.09
N GLN A 144 -15.54 -1.68 11.30
CA GLN A 144 -14.85 -1.76 10.01
C GLN A 144 -13.34 -1.64 10.26
N ASN A 145 -12.68 -2.77 10.54
CA ASN A 145 -11.25 -2.84 10.83
C ASN A 145 -10.59 -3.93 9.98
N PRO A 146 -9.42 -3.69 9.35
CA PRO A 146 -8.73 -4.71 8.54
C PRO A 146 -8.25 -5.93 9.35
N LEU A 147 -8.23 -5.84 10.69
CA LEU A 147 -7.87 -6.93 11.61
C LEU A 147 -9.10 -7.69 12.16
N LYS A 148 -10.32 -7.37 11.70
CA LYS A 148 -11.50 -8.13 12.07
C LYS A 148 -11.38 -9.55 11.47
N GLY A 149 -11.54 -10.57 12.31
CA GLY A 149 -11.45 -11.98 11.92
C GLY A 149 -10.43 -12.74 12.77
N PRO A 150 -10.12 -14.00 12.40
CA PRO A 150 -9.05 -14.77 13.04
C PRO A 150 -7.69 -14.07 12.89
N ASN A 151 -6.90 -14.07 13.97
CA ASN A 151 -5.52 -13.59 13.92
C ASN A 151 -4.60 -14.69 13.38
N ASP A 152 -3.64 -14.30 12.54
CA ASP A 152 -2.57 -15.18 12.08
C ASP A 152 -1.25 -14.75 12.72
N GLU A 153 -0.77 -15.56 13.66
CA GLU A 153 0.43 -15.28 14.46
C GLU A 153 1.69 -15.10 13.61
N ARG A 154 1.71 -15.59 12.36
CA ARG A 154 2.84 -15.37 11.43
C ARG A 154 3.07 -13.90 11.10
N TYR A 155 2.06 -13.03 11.27
CA TYR A 155 2.19 -11.58 11.08
C TYR A 155 2.49 -10.80 12.37
N VAL A 156 2.45 -11.46 13.53
CA VAL A 156 2.78 -10.84 14.81
C VAL A 156 4.30 -10.89 14.99
N SER A 157 4.99 -9.77 14.73
CA SER A 157 6.41 -9.65 15.09
C SER A 157 6.51 -9.32 16.58
N GLY A 158 6.95 -10.26 17.41
CA GLY A 158 7.07 -10.05 18.86
C GLY A 158 7.40 -11.28 19.70
N SER A 159 8.45 -12.01 19.35
CA SER A 159 9.42 -12.60 20.31
C SER A 159 10.80 -12.62 19.68
#